data_AF-A0A1D2NH41-F1
#
_entry.id   AF-A0A1D2NH41-F1
#
_cell.length_a   1.000
_cell.length_b   1.000
_cell.length_c   1.000
_cell.angle_alpha   90.00
_cell.angle_beta   90.00
_cell.angle_gamma   90.00
#
_symmetry.space_group_name_H-M   'P 1'
#
loop_
_entity.id
_entity.type
_entity.pdbx_description
1 polymer ?
#
loop_
_entity_poly.entity_id
_entity_poly.type
_entity_poly.pdbx_seq_one_letter_code
_entity_poly.pdbx_strand_id
1 'polypeptide(L)'
;LFAAGLSQSGVDKEGILGFLPADIDKEFRRAARLKCIFCHTGGAPVGCCDRKCKATFHFPCGRANKASFMFSGNYESYCVKHTPPESIPRSPEVDHQCSVCLSQVKPKQSHVSGTCCVGSIFHTRCIQVV
;
A
#
# COMPACT_ATOMS: atom_id res chain seq x y z
N LEU A 1 -1.90 -7.08 -7.34
CA LEU A 1 -2.70 -5.92 -6.90
C LEU A 1 -1.95 -4.61 -7.10
N PHE A 2 -0.94 -4.24 -6.30
CA PHE A 2 -0.20 -2.95 -6.41
C PHE A 2 0.75 -2.79 -7.63
N ALA A 3 0.67 -3.68 -8.61
CA ALA A 3 1.59 -3.67 -9.75
C ALA A 3 1.07 -2.67 -10.80
N ALA A 4 1.84 -1.62 -11.08
CA ALA A 4 1.34 -0.45 -11.80
C ALA A 4 1.00 -0.68 -13.28
N GLY A 5 1.47 -1.78 -13.88
CA GLY A 5 1.16 -2.15 -15.26
C GLY A 5 0.29 -3.39 -15.40
N LEU A 6 -0.30 -3.89 -14.30
CA LEU A 6 -1.15 -5.06 -14.31
C LEU A 6 -2.52 -4.72 -14.92
N SER A 7 -2.78 -5.22 -16.13
CA SER A 7 -4.10 -5.15 -16.77
C SER A 7 -4.99 -6.28 -16.28
N GLN A 8 -6.30 -6.04 -16.24
CA GLN A 8 -7.31 -7.07 -15.96
C GLN A 8 -8.09 -7.29 -17.25
N SER A 9 -7.73 -8.34 -17.99
CA SER A 9 -8.33 -8.59 -19.33
C SER A 9 -9.45 -9.63 -19.31
N GLY A 10 -9.58 -10.39 -18.20
CA GLY A 10 -10.67 -11.35 -17.99
C GLY A 10 -11.82 -10.77 -17.16
N VAL A 11 -12.90 -11.54 -17.03
CA VAL A 11 -13.98 -11.22 -16.06
C VAL A 11 -13.67 -11.82 -14.69
N ASP A 12 -14.33 -11.37 -13.63
CA ASP A 12 -14.04 -11.77 -12.24
C ASP A 12 -14.01 -13.29 -11.99
N LYS A 13 -14.72 -14.08 -12.79
CA LYS A 13 -14.77 -15.55 -12.69
C LYS A 13 -13.60 -16.28 -13.37
N GLU A 14 -12.75 -15.56 -14.10
CA GLU A 14 -11.63 -16.12 -14.85
C GLU A 14 -10.29 -15.76 -14.18
N GLY A 15 -9.30 -16.65 -14.33
CA GLY A 15 -7.97 -16.42 -13.76
C GLY A 15 -8.01 -16.16 -12.25
N ILE A 16 -7.24 -15.19 -11.79
CA ILE A 16 -7.28 -14.71 -10.40
C ILE A 16 -8.09 -13.42 -10.39
N LEU A 17 -9.39 -13.48 -10.09
CA LEU A 17 -10.26 -12.31 -10.07
C LEU A 17 -10.18 -11.48 -11.37
N GLY A 18 -10.23 -12.12 -12.54
CA GLY A 18 -10.10 -11.47 -13.85
C GLY A 18 -8.67 -11.17 -14.32
N PHE A 19 -7.65 -11.40 -13.48
CA PHE A 19 -6.25 -11.37 -13.92
C PHE A 19 -5.89 -12.69 -14.60
N LEU A 20 -5.71 -12.66 -15.92
CA LEU A 20 -5.34 -13.83 -16.69
C LEU A 20 -3.83 -14.09 -16.58
N PRO A 21 -3.35 -15.33 -16.80
CA PRO A 21 -1.90 -15.62 -16.80
C PRO A 21 -1.09 -14.71 -17.73
N ALA A 22 -1.65 -14.34 -18.88
CA ALA A 22 -1.02 -13.43 -19.83
C ALA A 22 -0.83 -12.00 -19.26
N ASP A 23 -1.78 -11.51 -18.45
CA ASP A 23 -1.67 -10.22 -17.76
C ASP A 23 -0.51 -10.25 -16.76
N ILE A 24 -0.43 -11.34 -15.99
CA ILE A 24 0.61 -11.55 -14.96
C ILE A 24 1.99 -11.66 -15.62
N ASP A 25 2.12 -12.44 -16.70
CA ASP A 25 3.38 -12.60 -17.43
C ASP A 25 3.86 -11.29 -18.05
N LYS A 26 2.94 -10.52 -18.62
CA LYS A 26 3.24 -9.19 -19.18
C LYS A 26 3.75 -8.25 -18.09
N GLU A 27 3.08 -8.22 -16.95
CA GLU A 27 3.49 -7.40 -15.81
C GLU A 27 4.82 -7.86 -15.22
N PHE A 28 5.05 -9.17 -15.11
CA PHE A 28 6.31 -9.74 -14.64
C PHE A 28 7.49 -9.30 -15.52
N ARG A 29 7.35 -9.41 -16.86
CA ARG A 29 8.38 -8.97 -17.81
C ARG A 29 8.64 -7.46 -17.75
N ARG A 30 7.59 -6.66 -17.53
CA ARG A 30 7.72 -5.20 -17.34
C ARG A 30 8.47 -4.90 -16.05
N ALA A 31 8.05 -5.47 -14.93
CA ALA A 31 8.62 -5.25 -13.61
C ALA A 31 10.09 -5.67 -13.52
N ALA A 32 10.49 -6.73 -14.22
CA ALA A 32 11.88 -7.18 -14.28
C ALA A 32 12.86 -6.08 -14.76
N ARG A 33 12.39 -5.13 -15.57
CA ARG A 33 13.19 -4.00 -16.09
C ARG A 33 13.25 -2.80 -15.15
N LEU A 34 12.44 -2.80 -14.10
CA LEU A 34 12.33 -1.69 -13.14
C LEU A 34 13.21 -1.92 -11.93
N LYS A 35 13.98 -0.89 -11.55
CA LYS A 35 14.83 -0.90 -10.36
C LYS A 35 14.12 -0.24 -9.19
N CYS A 36 14.13 -0.92 -8.06
CA CYS A 36 13.59 -0.38 -6.81
C CYS A 36 14.40 0.83 -6.35
N ILE A 37 13.73 1.94 -6.01
CA ILE A 37 14.41 3.13 -5.50
C ILE A 37 15.07 2.93 -4.12
N PHE A 38 14.68 1.88 -3.38
CA PHE A 38 15.13 1.66 -2.00
C PHE A 38 16.28 0.66 -1.92
N CYS A 39 16.16 -0.50 -2.58
CA CYS A 39 17.19 -1.56 -2.54
C CYS A 39 18.00 -1.66 -3.84
N HIS A 40 17.66 -0.89 -4.86
CA HIS A 40 18.36 -0.80 -6.16
C HIS A 40 18.42 -2.10 -6.98
N THR A 41 17.71 -3.14 -6.57
CA THR A 41 17.56 -4.40 -7.32
C THR A 41 16.36 -4.34 -8.27
N GLY A 42 16.37 -5.22 -9.28
CA GLY A 42 15.31 -5.32 -10.29
C GLY A 42 14.01 -5.95 -9.78
N GLY A 43 12.98 -5.97 -10.62
CA GLY A 43 11.70 -6.60 -10.30
C GLY A 43 10.80 -5.76 -9.41
N ALA A 44 10.79 -4.43 -9.59
CA ALA A 44 10.02 -3.49 -8.77
C ALA A 44 8.69 -3.09 -9.44
N PRO A 45 7.58 -3.83 -9.21
CA PRO A 45 6.33 -3.63 -9.96
C PRO A 45 5.52 -2.41 -9.51
N VAL A 46 5.67 -1.96 -8.26
CA VAL A 46 4.87 -0.87 -7.71
C VAL A 46 5.41 0.45 -8.23
N GLY A 47 4.53 1.30 -8.75
CA GLY A 47 4.84 2.65 -9.22
C GLY A 47 4.14 3.71 -8.38
N CYS A 48 4.74 4.89 -8.25
CA CYS A 48 4.08 6.05 -7.67
C CYS A 48 2.96 6.55 -8.60
N CYS A 49 1.78 6.84 -8.05
CA CYS A 49 0.60 7.28 -8.79
C CYS A 49 0.68 8.76 -9.24
N ASP A 50 1.59 9.55 -8.65
CA ASP A 50 1.90 10.88 -9.18
C ASP A 50 2.43 10.81 -10.62
N ARG A 51 1.74 11.49 -11.54
CA ARG A 51 1.98 11.41 -12.99
C ARG A 51 3.38 11.82 -13.44
N LYS A 52 4.09 12.64 -12.65
CA LYS A 52 5.45 13.11 -12.97
C LYS A 52 6.52 12.26 -12.27
N CYS A 53 6.12 11.37 -11.36
CA CYS A 53 7.03 10.54 -10.59
C CYS A 53 7.31 9.21 -11.31
N LYS A 54 8.60 8.92 -11.53
CA LYS A 54 9.06 7.63 -12.08
C LYS A 54 9.51 6.65 -11.01
N ALA A 55 9.21 6.93 -9.75
CA ALA A 55 9.59 6.08 -8.63
C ALA A 55 8.91 4.73 -8.74
N THR A 56 9.71 3.66 -8.71
CA THR A 56 9.23 2.28 -8.65
C THR A 56 9.88 1.55 -7.48
N PHE A 57 9.17 0.63 -6.86
CA PHE A 57 9.63 -0.08 -5.68
C PHE A 57 8.99 -1.44 -5.54
N HIS A 58 9.63 -2.34 -4.78
CA HIS A 58 8.94 -3.54 -4.29
C HIS A 58 7.93 -3.12 -3.24
N PHE A 59 6.79 -3.82 -3.17
CA PHE A 59 5.83 -3.65 -2.09
C PHE A 59 6.47 -3.71 -0.67
N PRO A 60 7.27 -4.74 -0.31
CA PRO A 60 7.91 -4.79 1.00
C PRO A 60 8.90 -3.63 1.24
N CYS A 61 9.66 -3.22 0.22
CA CYS A 61 10.57 -2.08 0.34
C CYS A 61 9.81 -0.77 0.55
N GLY A 62 8.73 -0.54 -0.20
CA GLY A 62 7.88 0.63 -0.01
C GLY A 62 7.28 0.67 1.39
N ARG A 63 6.74 -0.46 1.88
CA ARG A 63 6.18 -0.56 3.23
C ARG A 63 7.22 -0.24 4.31
N ALA A 64 8.43 -0.77 4.21
CA ALA A 64 9.52 -0.50 5.14
C ALA A 64 9.96 0.98 5.12
N ASN A 65 9.82 1.65 3.97
CA ASN A 65 10.23 3.04 3.76
C ASN A 65 9.05 4.02 3.73
N LYS A 66 7.92 3.66 4.37
CA LYS A 66 6.75 4.53 4.56
C LYS A 66 6.12 5.05 3.25
N ALA A 67 6.20 4.27 2.17
CA ALA A 67 5.34 4.48 1.01
C ALA A 67 3.88 4.21 1.40
N SER A 68 2.96 4.92 0.77
CA SER A 68 1.52 4.79 1.02
C SER A 68 0.88 3.87 0.01
N PHE A 69 -0.05 3.04 0.48
CA PHE A 69 -0.75 2.03 -0.30
C PHE A 69 -2.24 2.11 0.00
N MET A 70 -3.05 2.40 -1.01
CA MET A 70 -4.50 2.43 -0.89
C MET A 70 -5.06 1.04 -1.21
N PHE A 71 -5.76 0.42 -0.26
CA PHE A 71 -6.37 -0.90 -0.44
C PHE A 71 -7.82 -0.82 -0.94
N SER A 72 -8.16 0.29 -1.61
CA SER A 72 -9.48 0.57 -2.17
C SER A 72 -9.34 1.10 -3.60
N GLY A 73 -10.43 1.03 -4.36
CA GLY A 73 -10.46 1.50 -5.74
C GLY A 73 -9.39 0.81 -6.61
N ASN A 74 -8.55 1.61 -7.25
CA ASN A 74 -7.53 1.15 -8.21
C ASN A 74 -6.18 0.76 -7.57
N TYR A 75 -6.15 0.51 -6.26
CA TYR A 75 -4.94 0.11 -5.53
C TYR A 75 -3.75 1.08 -5.71
N GLU A 76 -4.03 2.38 -5.62
CA GLU A 76 -3.04 3.43 -5.83
C GLU A 76 -1.91 3.35 -4.80
N SER A 77 -0.69 3.68 -5.23
CA SER A 77 0.50 3.67 -4.39
C SER A 77 1.29 4.97 -4.56
N TYR A 78 1.85 5.49 -3.48
CA TYR A 78 2.60 6.75 -3.49
C TYR A 78 3.95 6.57 -2.81
N CYS A 79 5.01 7.10 -3.44
CA CYS A 79 6.31 7.12 -2.78
C CYS A 79 6.29 8.08 -1.57
N VAL A 80 7.32 8.00 -0.72
CA VAL A 80 7.43 8.84 0.48
C VAL A 80 7.33 10.34 0.19
N LYS A 81 7.74 10.80 -1.00
CA LYS A 81 7.67 12.21 -1.41
C LYS A 81 6.28 12.68 -1.83
N HIS A 82 5.41 11.76 -2.25
CA HIS A 82 4.08 12.07 -2.79
C HIS A 82 2.97 11.42 -1.96
N THR A 83 3.26 11.05 -0.72
CA THR A 83 2.29 10.46 0.20
C THR A 83 1.15 11.46 0.45
N PRO A 84 -0.12 11.12 0.12
CA PRO A 84 -1.25 12.01 0.36
C PRO A 84 -1.37 12.35 1.86
N PRO A 85 -1.67 13.62 2.23
CA PRO A 85 -1.81 14.01 3.63
C PRO A 85 -2.82 13.17 4.43
N GLU A 86 -3.89 12.71 3.77
CA GLU A 86 -4.94 11.88 4.37
C GLU A 86 -4.47 10.46 4.71
N SER A 87 -3.41 9.98 4.05
CA SER A 87 -2.80 8.68 4.33
C SER A 87 -1.75 8.72 5.43
N ILE A 88 -1.43 9.92 5.93
CA ILE A 88 -0.60 10.09 7.13
C ILE A 88 -1.50 9.82 8.33
N PRO A 89 -1.22 8.80 9.16
CA PRO A 89 -1.96 8.59 10.39
C PRO A 89 -1.85 9.86 11.22
N ARG A 90 -2.99 10.54 11.44
CA ARG A 90 -3.03 11.67 12.36
C ARG A 90 -2.64 11.13 13.71
N SER A 91 -1.49 11.56 14.22
CA SER A 91 -1.07 11.18 15.56
C SER A 91 -2.18 11.61 16.51
N PRO A 92 -2.72 10.71 17.32
CA PRO A 92 -3.64 11.13 18.34
C PRO A 92 -2.99 12.18 19.24
N GLU A 93 -3.65 13.33 19.38
CA GLU A 93 -3.21 14.42 20.27
C GLU A 93 -3.44 14.07 21.75
N VAL A 94 -4.29 13.08 22.01
CA VAL A 94 -4.69 12.57 23.33
C VAL A 94 -4.37 11.08 23.42
N ASP A 95 -4.43 10.45 24.59
CA ASP A 95 -4.39 8.99 24.70
C ASP A 95 -5.61 8.35 24.03
N HIS A 96 -5.40 7.42 23.09
CA HIS A 96 -6.48 6.65 22.48
C HIS A 96 -6.39 5.17 22.88
N GLN A 97 -7.56 4.56 23.08
CA GLN A 97 -7.70 3.13 23.33
C GLN A 97 -7.96 2.39 22.01
N CYS A 98 -7.24 1.30 21.77
CA CYS A 98 -7.46 0.47 20.59
C CYS A 98 -8.80 -0.26 20.70
N SER A 99 -9.74 -0.02 19.78
CA SER A 99 -11.07 -0.64 19.85
C SER A 99 -11.09 -2.15 19.57
N VAL A 100 -9.96 -2.75 19.19
CA VAL A 100 -9.83 -4.20 18.96
C VAL A 100 -9.33 -4.93 20.20
N CYS A 101 -8.23 -4.46 20.81
CA CYS A 101 -7.62 -5.12 21.97
C CYS A 101 -7.84 -4.39 23.30
N LEU A 102 -8.54 -3.25 23.26
CA LEU A 102 -8.84 -2.39 24.41
C LEU A 102 -7.59 -1.87 25.15
N SER A 103 -6.41 -1.96 24.55
CA SER A 103 -5.15 -1.47 25.11
C SER A 103 -4.79 -0.09 24.56
N GLN A 104 -4.03 0.70 25.32
CA GLN A 104 -3.62 2.06 24.96
C GLN A 104 -2.70 2.07 23.72
N VAL A 105 -2.94 3.01 22.81
CA VAL A 105 -2.09 3.29 21.65
C VAL A 105 -1.13 4.41 22.02
N LYS A 106 0.16 4.11 22.16
CA LYS A 106 1.15 5.11 22.60
C LYS A 106 1.40 6.15 21.49
N PRO A 107 1.61 7.43 21.84
CA PRO A 107 2.13 8.42 20.90
C PRO A 107 3.46 7.92 20.31
N LYS A 108 3.60 7.91 18.98
CA LYS A 108 4.71 7.31 18.20
C LYS A 108 4.63 5.80 17.91
N GLN A 109 3.64 5.08 18.43
CA GLN A 109 3.38 3.71 18.00
C GLN A 109 2.69 3.71 16.63
N SER A 110 3.01 2.72 15.78
CA SER A 110 2.29 2.54 14.52
C SER A 110 0.81 2.25 14.81
N HIS A 111 -0.05 3.07 14.20
CA HIS A 111 -1.49 3.00 14.36
C HIS A 111 -2.20 3.24 13.04
N VAL A 112 -3.44 2.75 12.97
CA VAL A 112 -4.36 2.96 11.85
C VAL A 112 -5.57 3.68 12.38
N SER A 113 -6.03 4.71 11.69
CA SER A 113 -7.27 5.39 12.02
C SER A 113 -8.39 4.89 11.11
N GLY A 114 -9.55 4.59 11.68
CA GLY A 114 -10.72 4.19 10.92
C GLY A 114 -11.30 5.38 10.14
N THR A 115 -11.57 5.19 8.86
CA THR A 115 -12.24 6.21 8.03
C THR A 115 -13.76 6.25 8.25
N CYS A 116 -14.37 5.14 8.68
CA CYS A 116 -15.81 5.03 8.93
C CYS A 116 -16.20 5.34 10.40
N CYS A 117 -15.29 5.15 11.34
CA CYS A 117 -15.53 5.39 12.77
C CYS A 117 -14.67 6.58 13.21
N VAL A 118 -15.24 7.79 13.13
CA VAL A 118 -14.55 9.04 13.50
C VAL A 118 -13.92 8.90 14.89
N GLY A 119 -12.61 9.12 14.99
CA GLY A 119 -11.87 9.05 16.25
C GLY A 119 -11.41 7.65 16.69
N SER A 120 -11.76 6.59 15.95
CA SER A 120 -11.27 5.24 16.24
C SER A 120 -9.83 5.05 15.76
N ILE A 121 -8.97 4.63 16.69
CA ILE A 121 -7.56 4.34 16.44
C ILE A 121 -7.29 2.91 16.83
N PHE A 122 -6.52 2.22 16.00
CA PHE A 122 -6.19 0.82 16.19
C PHE A 122 -4.68 0.64 16.17
N HIS A 123 -4.13 -0.28 16.97
CA HIS A 123 -2.75 -0.71 16.72
C HIS A 123 -2.69 -1.33 15.32
N THR A 124 -1.64 -1.03 14.57
CA THR A 124 -1.43 -1.64 13.25
C THR A 124 -1.49 -3.16 13.32
N ARG A 125 -0.88 -3.77 14.36
CA ARG A 125 -0.92 -5.23 14.61
C ARG A 125 -2.31 -5.82 14.87
N CYS A 126 -3.27 -4.99 15.30
CA CYS A 126 -4.62 -5.45 15.63
C CYS A 126 -5.55 -5.50 14.41
N ILE A 127 -5.20 -4.77 13.34
CA ILE A 127 -5.98 -4.72 12.09
C ILE A 127 -5.23 -5.45 10.97
N GLN A 128 -3.93 -5.22 10.86
CA GLN A 128 -3.07 -5.86 9.86
C GLN A 128 -2.52 -7.15 10.46
N VAL A 129 -3.33 -8.20 10.38
CA VAL A 129 -2.88 -9.57 10.67
C VAL A 129 -1.94 -9.98 9.54
N VAL A 130 -0.72 -10.40 9.89
CA VAL A 130 0.33 -10.83 8.95
C VAL A 130 0.02 -12.22 8.41
#